data_AF-A0A090ZCN0-F1
#
_entry.id   AF-A0A090ZCN0-F1
#
_cell.length_a   1.000
_cell.length_b   1.000
_cell.length_c   1.000
_cell.angle_alpha   90.00
_cell.angle_beta   90.00
_cell.angle_gamma   90.00
#
_symmetry.space_group_name_H-M   'P 1'
#
loop_
_entity.id
_entity.type
_entity.pdbx_description
1 polymer ?
#
loop_
_entity_poly.entity_id
_entity_poly.type
_entity_poly.pdbx_seq_one_letter_code
_entity_poly.pdbx_strand_id
1 'polypeptide(L)'
;MKKTISFFLLLLCILVVNQVYAYSPKSLPASQKSKQWQVNIDEVKKANKNMLQPKKDVFQTYHFSVKNIGKNEVYNVQAEVFRNEPNTKTKYELFSTKEGRLASGKTGLEHGNFPVSVKADEIDVMITWQEHPFRAMRNGQKIEGRKFKEHFVFKDTNK
;
A
#
# COMPACT_ATOMS: atom_id res chain seq x y z
N MET A 1 35.35 -41.31 26.72
CA MET A 1 33.95 -40.84 26.52
C MET A 1 33.79 -39.32 26.41
N LYS A 2 34.86 -38.50 26.30
CA LYS A 2 34.73 -37.03 26.16
C LYS A 2 34.68 -36.52 24.71
N LYS A 3 35.09 -37.34 23.72
CA LYS A 3 35.15 -36.95 22.30
C LYS A 3 33.84 -37.20 21.52
N THR A 4 32.97 -38.09 22.01
CA THR A 4 31.66 -38.41 21.40
C THR A 4 30.59 -37.39 21.73
N ILE A 5 30.68 -36.73 22.89
CA ILE A 5 29.74 -35.68 23.33
C ILE A 5 29.84 -34.43 22.43
N SER A 6 31.04 -34.12 21.94
CA SER A 6 31.28 -32.95 21.08
C SER A 6 30.63 -33.06 19.70
N PHE A 7 30.45 -34.29 19.17
CA PHE A 7 29.88 -34.49 17.84
C PHE A 7 28.34 -34.42 17.86
N PHE A 8 27.72 -34.90 18.94
CA PHE A 8 26.26 -34.77 19.14
C PHE A 8 25.83 -33.32 19.35
N LEU A 9 26.65 -32.50 20.01
CA LEU A 9 26.36 -31.07 20.19
C LEU A 9 26.40 -30.31 18.86
N LEU A 10 27.33 -30.66 17.97
CA LEU A 10 27.46 -30.05 16.64
C LEU A 10 26.29 -30.44 15.71
N LEU A 11 25.80 -31.68 15.82
CA LEU A 11 24.67 -32.17 15.03
C LEU A 11 23.34 -31.50 15.43
N LEU A 12 23.17 -31.15 16.72
CA LEU A 12 21.96 -30.49 17.22
C LEU A 12 21.80 -29.05 16.68
N CYS A 13 22.91 -28.38 16.37
CA CYS A 13 22.89 -27.02 15.79
C CYS A 13 22.33 -26.98 14.35
N ILE A 14 22.33 -28.10 13.61
CA ILE A 14 21.91 -28.15 12.21
C ILE A 14 20.39 -28.37 12.08
N LEU A 15 19.71 -28.81 13.16
CA LEU A 15 18.28 -29.12 13.14
C LEU A 15 17.36 -27.91 13.39
N VAL A 16 17.91 -26.72 13.60
CA VAL A 16 17.12 -25.48 13.58
C VAL A 16 16.91 -25.07 12.12
N VAL A 17 16.16 -25.90 11.40
CA VAL A 17 15.56 -25.49 10.13
C VAL A 17 14.57 -24.40 10.49
N ASN A 18 14.97 -23.14 10.28
CA ASN A 18 14.06 -22.02 10.30
C ASN A 18 12.92 -22.36 9.34
N GLN A 19 11.74 -22.68 9.89
CA GLN A 19 10.53 -22.64 9.10
C GLN A 19 10.31 -21.18 8.74
N VAL A 20 10.87 -20.78 7.59
CA VAL A 20 10.58 -19.50 6.98
C VAL A 20 9.14 -19.59 6.50
N TYR A 21 8.22 -19.20 7.38
CA TYR A 21 6.86 -18.90 6.97
C TYR A 21 6.96 -17.89 5.84
N ALA A 22 6.38 -18.23 4.68
CA ALA A 22 6.16 -17.26 3.62
C ALA A 22 5.20 -16.19 4.19
N TYR A 23 5.78 -15.10 4.67
CA TYR A 23 5.04 -14.02 5.30
C TYR A 23 4.47 -13.13 4.20
N SER A 24 3.20 -13.30 3.85
CA SER A 24 2.47 -12.14 3.32
C SER A 24 2.29 -11.14 4.47
N PRO A 25 2.28 -9.82 4.23
CA PRO A 25 1.71 -8.88 5.21
C PRO A 25 0.37 -9.46 5.64
N LYS A 26 0.21 -9.87 6.91
CA LYS A 26 -0.97 -10.65 7.32
C LYS A 26 -2.25 -9.83 7.18
N SER A 27 -2.12 -8.51 7.11
CA SER A 27 -3.17 -7.51 6.97
C SER A 27 -3.61 -7.26 5.53
N LEU A 28 -3.00 -7.88 4.52
CA LEU A 28 -3.35 -7.64 3.11
C LEU A 28 -3.76 -8.95 2.42
N PRO A 29 -4.84 -8.95 1.62
CA PRO A 29 -5.62 -7.79 1.14
C PRO A 29 -6.51 -7.13 2.21
N ALA A 30 -6.79 -5.83 2.07
CA ALA A 30 -7.64 -5.07 2.99
C ALA A 30 -8.30 -3.84 2.34
N SER A 31 -9.35 -3.35 3.01
CA SER A 31 -10.10 -2.15 2.62
C SER A 31 -10.29 -1.21 3.81
N GLN A 32 -10.12 0.08 3.59
CA GLN A 32 -10.45 1.14 4.55
C GLN A 32 -11.39 2.16 3.93
N LYS A 33 -12.20 2.80 4.78
CA LYS A 33 -13.21 3.78 4.35
C LYS A 33 -13.17 5.01 5.25
N SER A 34 -13.32 6.18 4.63
CA SER A 34 -13.63 7.45 5.30
C SER A 34 -15.00 7.95 4.84
N LYS A 35 -15.31 9.23 5.07
CA LYS A 35 -16.50 9.87 4.47
C LYS A 35 -16.34 10.12 2.97
N GLN A 36 -15.10 10.32 2.50
CA GLN A 36 -14.82 10.71 1.11
C GLN A 36 -14.29 9.53 0.28
N TRP A 37 -13.51 8.64 0.89
CA TRP A 37 -12.75 7.64 0.15
C TRP A 37 -13.03 6.21 0.62
N GLN A 38 -13.09 5.29 -0.33
CA GLN A 38 -12.83 3.88 -0.06
C GLN A 38 -11.51 3.52 -0.74
N VAL A 39 -10.56 3.05 0.05
CA VAL A 39 -9.22 2.65 -0.37
C VAL A 39 -9.10 1.14 -0.23
N ASN A 40 -8.75 0.45 -1.32
CA ASN A 40 -8.59 -1.00 -1.30
C ASN A 40 -7.18 -1.38 -1.76
N ILE A 41 -6.61 -2.36 -1.07
CA ILE A 41 -5.43 -3.12 -1.48
C ILE A 41 -5.91 -4.56 -1.61
N ASP A 42 -6.22 -4.97 -2.82
CA ASP A 42 -6.82 -6.25 -3.15
C ASP A 42 -5.78 -7.22 -3.74
N GLU A 43 -6.16 -8.49 -3.85
CA GLU A 43 -5.40 -9.45 -4.64
C GLU A 43 -5.39 -9.08 -6.13
N VAL A 44 -4.34 -9.50 -6.84
CA VAL A 44 -4.24 -9.30 -8.29
C VAL A 44 -5.22 -10.24 -9.01
N LYS A 45 -6.24 -9.67 -9.68
CA LYS A 45 -7.32 -10.44 -10.34
C LYS A 45 -6.86 -11.38 -11.46
N LYS A 46 -5.76 -11.08 -12.15
CA LYS A 46 -5.18 -11.93 -13.21
C LYS A 46 -3.65 -11.77 -13.25
N ALA A 47 -2.93 -12.79 -12.80
CA ALA A 47 -1.48 -12.88 -13.01
C ALA A 47 -1.20 -13.21 -14.49
N ASN A 48 -0.91 -12.20 -15.30
CA ASN A 48 -0.32 -12.41 -16.63
C ASN A 48 1.19 -12.67 -16.45
N LYS A 49 1.77 -13.61 -17.20
CA LYS A 49 3.22 -13.87 -17.22
C LYS A 49 4.06 -12.62 -17.51
N ASN A 50 3.50 -11.62 -18.17
CA ASN A 50 4.16 -10.35 -18.47
C ASN A 50 4.11 -9.31 -17.33
N MET A 51 3.41 -9.61 -16.22
CA MET A 51 3.36 -8.75 -15.05
C MET A 51 4.37 -9.20 -13.99
N LEU A 52 4.78 -8.29 -13.12
CA LEU A 52 5.63 -8.63 -11.97
C LEU A 52 4.94 -9.71 -11.13
N GLN A 53 5.61 -10.85 -11.01
CA GLN A 53 5.14 -11.98 -10.23
C GLN A 53 5.66 -11.86 -8.80
N PRO A 54 4.88 -12.31 -7.80
CA PRO A 54 5.38 -12.40 -6.43
C PRO A 54 6.63 -13.28 -6.39
N LYS A 55 7.57 -12.90 -5.54
CA LYS A 55 8.79 -13.68 -5.29
C LYS A 55 8.74 -14.19 -3.86
N LYS A 56 8.66 -15.51 -3.72
CA LYS A 56 8.63 -16.21 -2.44
C LYS A 56 9.70 -15.65 -1.50
N ASP A 57 9.29 -15.33 -0.27
CA ASP A 57 10.13 -14.80 0.81
C ASP A 57 10.79 -13.44 0.52
N VAL A 58 10.39 -12.73 -0.54
CA VAL A 58 10.92 -11.40 -0.89
C VAL A 58 9.80 -10.37 -0.95
N PHE A 59 8.78 -10.58 -1.78
CA PHE A 59 7.64 -9.68 -1.91
C PHE A 59 6.41 -10.39 -2.46
N GLN A 60 5.23 -9.90 -2.08
CA GLN A 60 3.94 -10.20 -2.69
C GLN A 60 3.50 -9.06 -3.60
N THR A 61 2.56 -9.29 -4.51
CA THR A 61 2.00 -8.25 -5.37
C THR A 61 0.52 -8.05 -5.12
N TYR A 62 0.06 -6.80 -5.21
CA TYR A 62 -1.31 -6.41 -4.91
C TYR A 62 -1.88 -5.46 -5.97
N HIS A 63 -3.21 -5.27 -5.94
CA HIS A 63 -3.94 -4.29 -6.74
C HIS A 63 -4.45 -3.17 -5.83
N PHE A 64 -4.16 -1.93 -6.17
CA PHE A 64 -4.62 -0.76 -5.44
C PHE A 64 -5.79 -0.11 -6.17
N SER A 65 -6.80 0.33 -5.41
CA SER A 65 -7.88 1.16 -5.95
C SER A 65 -8.38 2.21 -4.96
N VAL A 66 -8.71 3.39 -5.46
CA VAL A 66 -9.42 4.45 -4.72
C VAL A 66 -10.73 4.75 -5.41
N LYS A 67 -11.80 4.65 -4.63
CA LYS A 67 -13.15 5.05 -5.01
C LYS A 67 -13.56 6.30 -4.26
N ASN A 68 -14.07 7.29 -4.98
CA ASN A 68 -14.77 8.41 -4.38
C ASN A 68 -16.15 7.93 -3.89
N ILE A 69 -16.37 7.91 -2.58
CA ILE A 69 -17.65 7.60 -1.95
C ILE A 69 -18.30 8.83 -1.31
N GLY A 70 -17.64 9.98 -1.38
CA GLY A 70 -18.21 11.27 -0.99
C GLY A 70 -19.33 11.69 -1.93
N LYS A 71 -20.15 12.66 -1.50
CA LYS A 71 -21.34 13.10 -2.25
C LYS A 71 -21.02 13.79 -3.57
N ASN A 72 -19.89 14.49 -3.62
CA ASN A 72 -19.54 15.37 -4.72
C ASN A 72 -18.38 14.82 -5.54
N GLU A 73 -18.32 15.25 -6.78
CA GLU A 73 -17.13 15.14 -7.61
C GLU A 73 -15.98 15.97 -7.02
N VAL A 74 -14.76 15.48 -7.23
CA VAL A 74 -13.53 16.13 -6.80
C VAL A 74 -12.50 16.13 -7.93
N TYR A 75 -11.48 16.96 -7.78
CA TYR A 75 -10.51 17.28 -8.81
C TYR A 75 -9.09 17.14 -8.29
N ASN A 76 -8.15 16.96 -9.22
CA ASN A 76 -6.72 16.88 -8.95
C ASN A 76 -6.42 15.88 -7.82
N VAL A 77 -7.05 14.71 -7.91
CA VAL A 77 -6.90 13.65 -6.92
C VAL A 77 -5.53 13.03 -7.12
N GLN A 78 -4.76 12.90 -6.04
CA GLN A 78 -3.46 12.26 -6.05
C GLN A 78 -3.39 11.27 -4.89
N ALA A 79 -2.94 10.06 -5.17
CA ALA A 79 -2.58 9.09 -4.15
C ALA A 79 -1.08 8.81 -4.21
N GLU A 80 -0.43 8.86 -3.06
CA GLU A 80 0.97 8.49 -2.86
C GLU A 80 0.99 7.33 -1.86
N VAL A 81 1.64 6.24 -2.25
CA VAL A 81 1.64 4.99 -1.49
C VAL A 81 3.05 4.62 -1.09
N PHE A 82 3.24 4.39 0.21
CA PHE A 82 4.54 4.07 0.79
C PHE A 82 4.44 2.80 1.64
N ARG A 83 5.54 2.08 1.78
CA ARG A 83 5.69 1.04 2.79
C ARG A 83 6.81 1.38 3.75
N ASN A 84 6.72 0.85 4.96
CA ASN A 84 7.85 0.91 5.88
C ASN A 84 8.96 -0.07 5.49
N GLU A 85 10.11 0.12 6.14
CA GLU A 85 11.28 -0.75 6.04
C GLU A 85 11.79 -1.10 7.44
N PRO A 86 12.34 -2.30 7.65
CA PRO A 86 12.92 -2.68 8.93
C PRO A 86 14.04 -1.72 9.35
N ASN A 87 14.10 -1.43 10.65
CA ASN A 87 15.18 -0.66 11.29
C ASN A 87 15.33 0.79 10.79
N THR A 88 14.32 1.36 10.13
CA THR A 88 14.34 2.76 9.72
C THR A 88 12.96 3.41 9.87
N LYS A 89 12.97 4.73 10.06
CA LYS A 89 11.76 5.57 10.03
C LYS A 89 11.41 6.01 8.61
N THR A 90 12.35 5.91 7.67
CA THR A 90 12.16 6.28 6.27
C THR A 90 11.28 5.25 5.59
N LYS A 91 10.20 5.71 4.96
CA LYS A 91 9.29 4.87 4.18
C LYS A 91 9.66 4.94 2.71
N TYR A 92 9.52 3.83 1.99
CA TYR A 92 9.87 3.74 0.59
C TYR A 92 8.60 3.85 -0.26
N GLU A 93 8.67 4.68 -1.30
CA GLU A 93 7.58 4.82 -2.26
C GLU A 93 7.36 3.49 -2.97
N LEU A 94 6.09 3.10 -3.08
CA LEU A 94 5.64 2.03 -3.95
C LEU A 94 5.24 2.60 -5.31
N PHE A 95 4.39 3.63 -5.30
CA PHE A 95 4.00 4.40 -6.47
C PHE A 95 3.25 5.68 -6.07
N SER A 96 3.13 6.58 -7.04
CA SER A 96 2.23 7.73 -7.02
C SER A 96 1.33 7.71 -8.25
N THR A 97 0.06 8.06 -8.09
CA THR A 97 -0.93 8.11 -9.18
C THR A 97 -1.88 9.28 -9.02
N LYS A 98 -2.42 9.79 -10.13
CA LYS A 98 -3.27 10.98 -10.17
C LYS A 98 -4.47 10.81 -11.10
N GLU A 99 -5.55 11.48 -10.75
CA GLU A 99 -6.79 11.56 -11.53
C GLU A 99 -7.24 13.03 -11.57
N GLY A 100 -7.49 13.55 -12.76
CA GLY A 100 -7.83 14.95 -12.94
C GLY A 100 -9.20 15.30 -12.37
N ARG A 101 -10.16 14.36 -12.50
CA ARG A 101 -11.54 14.55 -12.08
C ARG A 101 -12.16 13.21 -11.72
N LEU A 102 -12.75 13.11 -10.53
CA LEU A 102 -13.31 11.87 -10.02
C LEU A 102 -14.72 12.07 -9.47
N ALA A 103 -15.71 11.62 -10.23
CA ALA A 103 -17.12 11.67 -9.86
C ALA A 103 -17.44 10.80 -8.64
N SER A 104 -18.49 11.17 -7.91
CA SER A 104 -19.03 10.39 -6.81
C SER A 104 -19.41 8.98 -7.27
N GLY A 105 -19.08 7.98 -6.46
CA GLY A 105 -19.36 6.57 -6.71
C GLY A 105 -18.43 5.92 -7.74
N LYS A 106 -17.44 6.63 -8.29
CA LYS A 106 -16.49 6.09 -9.28
C LYS A 106 -15.15 5.74 -8.65
N THR A 107 -14.56 4.66 -9.16
CA THR A 107 -13.15 4.32 -8.95
C THR A 107 -12.34 5.08 -10.00
N GLY A 108 -11.31 5.81 -9.56
CA GLY A 108 -10.51 6.66 -10.47
C GLY A 108 -9.03 6.37 -10.42
N LEU A 109 -8.49 6.09 -9.23
CA LEU A 109 -7.08 5.74 -9.10
C LEU A 109 -6.98 4.23 -8.98
N GLU A 110 -6.26 3.61 -9.92
CA GLU A 110 -5.93 2.19 -9.86
C GLU A 110 -4.46 1.98 -10.18
N HIS A 111 -3.86 1.01 -9.50
CA HIS A 111 -2.49 0.58 -9.78
C HIS A 111 -2.37 -0.91 -9.52
N GLY A 112 -2.10 -1.68 -10.58
CA GLY A 112 -1.96 -3.13 -10.48
C GLY A 112 -0.53 -3.57 -10.18
N ASN A 113 -0.39 -4.74 -9.55
CA ASN A 113 0.85 -5.51 -9.45
C ASN A 113 2.01 -4.80 -8.75
N PHE A 114 1.75 -3.90 -7.80
CA PHE A 114 2.82 -3.28 -7.05
C PHE A 114 3.42 -4.25 -6.02
N PRO A 115 4.76 -4.32 -5.88
CA PRO A 115 5.42 -5.23 -4.97
C PRO A 115 5.47 -4.69 -3.53
N VAL A 116 4.97 -5.46 -2.58
CA VAL A 116 5.09 -5.19 -1.14
C VAL A 116 6.01 -6.23 -0.54
N SER A 117 7.11 -5.77 0.07
CA SER A 117 8.06 -6.69 0.72
C SER A 117 7.39 -7.49 1.83
N VAL A 118 7.77 -8.76 1.96
CA VAL A 118 7.38 -9.61 3.11
C VAL A 118 7.89 -9.09 4.46
N LYS A 119 8.79 -8.10 4.44
CA LYS A 119 9.32 -7.46 5.65
C LYS A 119 8.55 -6.20 6.05
N ALA A 120 7.67 -5.69 5.18
CA ALA A 120 6.83 -4.55 5.49
C ALA A 120 5.63 -5.00 6.32
N ASP A 121 5.30 -4.22 7.34
CA ASP A 121 4.13 -4.45 8.20
C ASP A 121 3.16 -3.26 8.19
N GLU A 122 3.50 -2.20 7.45
CA GLU A 122 2.75 -0.96 7.35
C GLU A 122 2.79 -0.42 5.92
N ILE A 123 1.61 -0.08 5.39
CA ILE A 123 1.44 0.68 4.15
C ILE A 123 0.68 1.96 4.46
N ASP A 124 1.25 3.08 4.00
CA ASP A 124 0.66 4.40 4.08
C ASP A 124 0.11 4.79 2.73
N VAL A 125 -1.14 5.23 2.73
CA VAL A 125 -1.78 5.82 1.56
C VAL A 125 -2.15 7.25 1.91
N MET A 126 -1.51 8.20 1.26
CA MET A 126 -1.85 9.61 1.35
C MET A 126 -2.66 10.01 0.14
N ILE A 127 -3.89 10.51 0.37
CA ILE A 127 -4.77 10.99 -0.69
C ILE A 127 -4.92 12.49 -0.54
N THR A 128 -4.71 13.23 -1.63
CA THR A 128 -5.01 14.66 -1.71
C THR A 128 -5.97 14.95 -2.85
N TRP A 129 -6.80 15.99 -2.70
CA TRP A 129 -7.78 16.39 -3.72
C TRP A 129 -8.24 17.83 -3.52
N GLN A 130 -9.02 18.35 -4.46
CA GLN A 130 -9.72 19.62 -4.37
C GLN A 130 -11.21 19.41 -4.68
N GLU A 131 -12.12 20.12 -4.01
CA GLU A 131 -13.56 20.06 -4.35
C GLU A 131 -13.85 20.71 -5.71
N HIS A 132 -13.12 21.77 -6.05
CA HIS A 132 -13.08 22.43 -7.36
C HIS A 132 -11.64 22.89 -7.60
N PRO A 133 -11.12 22.82 -8.84
CA PRO A 133 -9.70 23.10 -9.11
C PRO A 133 -9.36 24.60 -8.96
N PHE A 134 -10.34 25.48 -9.15
CA PHE A 134 -10.20 26.93 -8.93
C PHE A 134 -11.53 27.57 -8.53
N ARG A 135 -11.45 28.74 -7.90
CA ARG A 135 -12.57 29.68 -7.69
C ARG A 135 -12.35 30.92 -8.56
N ALA A 136 -13.41 31.39 -9.21
CA ALA A 136 -13.38 32.63 -9.99
C ALA A 136 -13.72 33.83 -9.09
N MET A 137 -12.86 34.84 -9.12
CA MET A 137 -13.07 36.13 -8.45
C MET A 137 -13.95 37.05 -9.30
N ARG A 138 -14.50 38.11 -8.70
CA ARG A 138 -15.32 39.12 -9.41
C ARG A 138 -14.58 39.78 -10.58
N ASN A 139 -13.25 39.92 -10.49
CA ASN A 139 -12.38 40.45 -11.54
C ASN A 139 -11.99 39.40 -12.61
N GLY A 140 -12.58 38.20 -12.58
CA GLY A 140 -12.26 37.10 -13.51
C GLY A 140 -11.01 36.30 -13.17
N GLN A 141 -10.23 36.70 -12.17
CA GLN A 141 -9.04 35.98 -11.73
C GLN A 141 -9.43 34.59 -11.18
N LYS A 142 -8.72 33.55 -11.61
CA LYS A 142 -8.86 32.20 -11.06
C LYS A 142 -7.85 32.00 -9.94
N ILE A 143 -8.34 31.63 -8.76
CA ILE A 143 -7.53 31.27 -7.60
C ILE A 143 -7.64 29.77 -7.40
N GLU A 144 -6.53 29.09 -7.15
CA GLU A 144 -6.50 27.65 -6.92
C GLU A 144 -7.46 27.25 -5.78
N GLY A 145 -8.15 26.12 -5.98
CA GLY A 145 -9.05 25.57 -4.98
C GLY A 145 -8.31 25.09 -3.73
N ARG A 146 -9.01 25.06 -2.60
CA ARG A 146 -8.46 24.48 -1.36
C ARG A 146 -8.10 23.01 -1.60
N LYS A 147 -6.85 22.66 -1.33
CA LYS A 147 -6.36 21.28 -1.32
C LYS A 147 -6.64 20.62 0.03
N PHE A 148 -7.14 19.39 0.00
CA PHE A 148 -7.44 18.55 1.15
C PHE A 148 -6.51 17.35 1.18
N LYS A 149 -6.37 16.71 2.34
CA LYS A 149 -5.54 15.53 2.55
C LYS A 149 -6.21 14.57 3.53
N GLU A 150 -6.18 13.28 3.22
CA GLU A 150 -6.47 12.17 4.13
C GLU A 150 -5.33 11.16 4.09
N HIS A 151 -5.13 10.46 5.21
CA HIS A 151 -4.07 9.46 5.38
C HIS A 151 -4.68 8.17 5.91
N PHE A 152 -4.39 7.07 5.23
CA PHE A 152 -4.83 5.73 5.58
C PHE A 152 -3.59 4.89 5.90
N VAL A 153 -3.66 4.13 6.99
CA VAL A 153 -2.55 3.28 7.46
C VAL A 153 -3.05 1.84 7.54
N PHE A 154 -2.54 1.00 6.66
CA PHE A 154 -2.79 -0.44 6.67
C PHE A 154 -1.67 -1.10 7.47
N LYS A 155 -1.99 -1.70 8.60
CA LYS A 155 -0.99 -2.27 9.51
C LYS A 155 -1.43 -3.63 10.04
N ASP A 156 -0.47 -4.51 10.24
CA ASP A 156 -0.66 -5.74 11.00
C ASP A 156 -0.97 -5.41 12.48
N THR A 157 -2.16 -5.78 12.95
CA THR A 157 -2.61 -5.55 14.34
C THR A 157 -2.08 -6.56 15.36
N ASN A 158 -1.31 -7.55 14.92
CA ASN A 158 -0.72 -8.59 15.78
C ASN A 158 0.79 -8.33 15.95
N LYS A 159 1.14 -7.38 16.82
CA LYS A 159 2.51 -7.24 17.38
C LYS A 159 2.44 -6.95 18.87
#